data_AF-A0A0P0RI48-F1
#
_entry.id   AF-A0A0P0RI48-F1
#
_cell.length_a   1.000
_cell.length_b   1.000
_cell.length_c   1.000
_cell.angle_alpha   90.00
_cell.angle_beta   90.00
_cell.angle_gamma   90.00
#
_symmetry.space_group_name_H-M   'P 1'
#
loop_
_entity.id
_entity.type
_entity.pdbx_description
1 polymer ?
#
loop_
_entity_poly.entity_id
_entity_poly.type
_entity_poly.pdbx_seq_one_letter_code
_entity_poly.pdbx_strand_id
1 'polypeptide(L)'
;MRCGAYEVRPLVCRIYPAEVNPFIELAPAFKACPSDAWATYHPAFLVAGQVVDTVTALASEKFRVNDFREVSKRAKLCALLRISTASLANEGFVIHSIDGEAMLDALSRVDTVLAEDAGASDWDFVTSRAATRGTLLEIGARVSDLDFTSNKGPMQYLAF
;
A
#
# COMPACT_ATOMS: atom_id res chain seq x y z
N MET A 1 16.32 5.41 25.69
CA MET A 1 15.03 5.00 25.10
C MET A 1 15.22 5.07 23.60
N ARG A 2 14.72 4.10 22.84
CA ARG A 2 14.73 4.18 21.37
C ARG A 2 13.86 5.35 20.91
N CYS A 3 13.68 5.53 19.60
CA CYS A 3 12.69 6.48 19.09
C CYS A 3 11.36 6.31 19.85
N GLY A 4 11.00 7.30 20.69
CA GLY A 4 9.80 7.22 21.55
C GLY A 4 8.50 7.06 20.76
N ALA A 5 8.55 7.24 19.44
CA ALA A 5 7.44 6.93 18.55
C ALA A 5 7.05 5.45 18.58
N TYR A 6 7.98 4.51 18.78
CA TYR A 6 7.65 3.09 18.82
C TYR A 6 6.87 2.68 20.07
N GLU A 7 7.02 3.43 21.18
CA GLU A 7 6.27 3.19 22.42
C GLU A 7 4.78 3.50 22.25
N VAL A 8 4.45 4.52 21.45
CA VAL A 8 3.07 4.99 21.27
C VAL A 8 2.47 4.50 19.94
N ARG A 9 3.29 4.32 18.91
CA ARG A 9 2.88 4.11 17.52
C ARG A 9 3.88 3.21 16.76
N PRO A 10 3.97 1.92 17.10
CA PRO A 10 5.00 1.03 16.58
C PRO A 10 4.99 0.86 15.05
N LEU A 11 3.84 1.10 14.41
CA LEU A 11 3.62 0.96 12.97
C LEU A 11 3.54 2.29 12.21
N VAL A 12 3.63 3.43 12.91
CA VAL A 12 3.34 4.76 12.35
C VAL A 12 4.50 5.73 12.55
N CYS A 13 5.72 5.23 12.70
CA CYS A 13 6.88 6.08 12.54
C CYS A 13 6.83 6.65 11.11
N ARG A 14 6.43 7.92 11.00
CA ARG A 14 6.12 8.61 9.72
C ARG A 14 7.31 8.68 8.77
N ILE A 15 8.52 8.44 9.29
CA ILE A 15 9.76 8.43 8.53
C ILE A 15 10.14 6.99 8.18
N TYR A 16 10.01 6.03 9.12
CA TYR A 16 10.36 4.64 8.91
C TYR A 16 9.59 3.71 9.85
N PRO A 17 8.46 3.13 9.42
CA PRO A 17 7.78 2.11 10.21
C PRO A 17 8.70 0.91 10.39
N ALA A 18 8.60 0.23 11.54
CA ALA A 18 9.34 -1.00 11.79
C ALA A 18 8.99 -2.06 10.74
N GLU A 19 7.77 -1.99 10.20
CA GLU A 19 7.33 -2.77 9.07
C GLU A 19 6.21 -2.07 8.30
N VAL A 20 6.43 -1.80 7.01
CA VAL A 20 5.37 -1.48 6.03
C VAL A 20 5.50 -2.38 4.80
N ASN A 21 6.72 -2.79 4.48
CA ASN A 21 7.01 -3.72 3.41
C ASN A 21 7.98 -4.78 3.96
N PRO A 22 7.59 -6.07 4.03
CA PRO A 22 8.45 -7.13 4.57
C PRO A 22 9.69 -7.40 3.70
N PHE A 23 9.73 -6.87 2.48
CA PHE A 23 10.86 -6.99 1.56
C PHE A 23 11.88 -5.85 1.70
N ILE A 24 11.62 -4.85 2.56
CA ILE A 24 12.56 -3.76 2.82
C ILE A 24 13.21 -3.98 4.19
N GLU A 25 14.52 -4.19 4.19
CA GLU A 25 15.28 -4.34 5.43
C GLU A 25 15.23 -3.05 6.27
N LEU A 26 14.98 -3.21 7.57
CA LEU A 26 15.10 -2.11 8.51
C LEU A 26 16.59 -1.83 8.79
N ALA A 27 17.14 -0.84 8.10
CA ALA A 27 18.52 -0.40 8.28
C ALA A 27 18.61 0.92 9.08
N PRO A 28 19.02 0.88 10.37
CA PRO A 28 19.17 2.05 11.25
C PRO A 28 20.00 3.21 10.66
N ALA A 29 21.05 2.88 9.90
CA ALA A 29 21.95 3.87 9.30
C ALA A 29 21.25 4.82 8.31
N PHE A 30 20.15 4.39 7.69
CA PHE A 30 19.35 5.22 6.78
C PHE A 30 18.20 5.92 7.49
N LYS A 31 18.18 5.96 8.82
CA LYS A 31 17.11 6.55 9.62
C LYS A 31 17.54 7.91 10.15
N ALA A 32 16.68 8.92 9.99
CA ALA A 32 16.84 10.25 10.58
C ALA A 32 16.69 10.30 12.12
N CYS A 33 16.67 9.14 12.80
CA CYS A 33 16.62 9.10 14.26
C CYS A 33 17.97 9.54 14.86
N PRO A 34 18.00 10.10 16.09
CA PRO A 34 19.25 10.38 16.79
C PRO A 34 20.13 9.12 16.90
N SER A 35 21.45 9.27 16.85
CA SER A 35 22.40 8.15 16.94
C SER A 35 22.20 7.31 18.21
N ASP A 36 21.81 7.96 19.29
CA ASP A 36 21.51 7.34 20.59
C ASP A 36 20.32 6.37 20.54
N ALA A 37 19.37 6.58 19.62
CA ALA A 37 18.18 5.74 19.48
C ALA A 37 18.49 4.29 19.06
N TRP A 38 19.68 4.05 18.49
CA TRP A 38 20.15 2.75 18.00
C TRP A 38 21.38 2.24 18.76
N ALA A 39 21.73 2.88 19.87
CA ALA A 39 22.92 2.53 20.61
C ALA A 39 22.86 1.10 21.17
N THR A 40 24.00 0.41 21.18
CA THR A 40 24.12 -1.01 21.57
C THR A 40 23.83 -1.28 23.04
N TYR A 41 23.79 -0.24 23.87
CA TYR A 41 23.43 -0.35 25.28
C TYR A 41 21.90 -0.42 25.49
N HIS A 42 21.10 -0.18 24.45
CA HIS A 42 19.68 -0.53 24.44
C HIS A 42 19.51 -2.03 24.15
N PRO A 43 18.41 -2.66 24.59
CA PRO A 43 18.08 -4.03 24.18
C PRO A 43 18.14 -4.17 22.65
N ALA A 44 18.36 -5.40 22.15
CA ALA A 44 18.34 -5.65 20.71
C ALA A 44 16.95 -5.34 20.13
N PHE A 45 16.87 -4.56 19.04
CA PHE A 45 15.62 -4.32 18.30
C PHE A 45 15.47 -5.33 17.17
N LEU A 46 16.59 -5.58 16.49
CA LEU A 46 16.73 -6.51 15.39
C LEU A 46 17.77 -7.57 15.76
N VAL A 47 17.49 -8.83 15.43
CA VAL A 47 18.46 -9.93 15.44
C VAL A 47 18.31 -10.67 14.13
N ALA A 48 19.39 -10.80 13.37
CA ALA A 48 19.38 -11.45 12.05
C ALA A 48 18.26 -10.91 11.12
N GLY A 49 18.05 -9.59 11.11
CA GLY A 49 17.03 -8.93 10.29
C GLY A 49 15.59 -9.06 10.80
N GLN A 50 15.36 -9.76 11.91
CA GLN A 50 14.03 -9.92 12.52
C GLN A 50 13.83 -8.99 13.70
N VAL A 51 12.67 -8.35 13.78
CA VAL A 51 12.28 -7.52 14.93
C VAL A 51 12.06 -8.43 16.15
N VAL A 52 12.93 -8.33 17.15
CA VAL A 52 12.84 -9.11 18.41
C VAL A 52 12.20 -8.32 19.55
N ASP A 53 11.97 -7.03 19.35
CA ASP A 53 11.19 -6.20 20.26
C ASP A 53 9.73 -6.67 20.30
N THR A 54 9.29 -7.17 21.45
CA THR A 54 8.03 -7.92 21.58
C THR A 54 6.81 -7.07 21.22
N VAL A 55 6.77 -5.82 21.68
CA VAL A 55 5.65 -4.90 21.40
C VAL A 55 5.55 -4.63 19.90
N THR A 56 6.68 -4.34 19.26
CA THR A 56 6.71 -4.07 17.82
C THR A 56 6.40 -5.33 17.01
N ALA A 57 6.98 -6.48 17.35
CA ALA A 57 6.74 -7.74 16.65
C ALA A 57 5.25 -8.15 16.70
N LEU A 58 4.59 -8.01 17.86
CA LEU A 58 3.16 -8.29 17.99
C LEU A 58 2.30 -7.31 17.19
N ALA A 59 2.65 -6.02 17.20
CA ALA A 59 1.94 -5.02 16.41
C ALA A 59 2.07 -5.29 14.90
N SER A 60 3.28 -5.63 14.45
CA SER A 60 3.59 -6.04 13.08
C SER A 60 2.75 -7.23 12.63
N GLU A 61 2.69 -8.29 13.44
CA GLU A 61 1.89 -9.47 13.11
C GLU A 61 0.40 -9.14 13.04
N LYS A 62 -0.11 -8.37 14.01
CA LYS A 62 -1.50 -7.93 14.01
C LYS A 62 -1.83 -7.08 12.77
N PHE A 63 -0.90 -6.24 12.35
CA PHE A 63 -1.05 -5.45 11.12
C PHE A 63 -1.17 -6.33 9.89
N ARG A 64 -0.27 -7.31 9.71
CA ARG A 64 -0.32 -8.26 8.58
C ARG A 64 -1.64 -9.04 8.55
N VAL A 65 -2.06 -9.59 9.69
CA VAL A 65 -3.31 -10.35 9.80
C VAL A 65 -4.51 -9.46 9.48
N ASN A 66 -4.53 -8.22 9.97
CA ASN A 66 -5.59 -7.27 9.66
C ASN A 66 -5.59 -6.88 8.18
N ASP A 67 -4.42 -6.60 7.59
CA ASP A 67 -4.29 -6.25 6.18
C ASP A 67 -4.85 -7.36 5.28
N PHE A 68 -4.51 -8.62 5.58
CA PHE A 68 -5.06 -9.80 4.90
C PHE A 68 -6.58 -9.92 5.06
N ARG A 69 -7.10 -9.72 6.28
CA ARG A 69 -8.56 -9.79 6.55
C ARG A 69 -9.35 -8.68 5.85
N GLU A 70 -8.72 -7.53 5.58
CA GLU A 70 -9.35 -6.36 4.96
C GLU A 70 -9.37 -6.42 3.43
N VAL A 71 -8.70 -7.39 2.79
CA VAL A 71 -8.62 -7.53 1.32
C VAL A 71 -10.02 -7.50 0.68
N SER A 72 -10.97 -8.28 1.18
CA SER A 72 -12.32 -8.33 0.62
C SER A 72 -13.08 -7.00 0.75
N LYS A 73 -12.90 -6.28 1.86
CA LYS A 73 -13.53 -4.95 2.04
C LYS A 73 -12.91 -3.91 1.12
N ARG A 74 -11.59 -3.92 0.95
CA ARG A 74 -10.90 -3.05 -0.02
C ARG A 74 -11.37 -3.32 -1.45
N ALA A 75 -11.54 -4.58 -1.84
CA ALA A 75 -12.08 -4.94 -3.15
C ALA A 75 -13.51 -4.40 -3.35
N LYS A 76 -14.39 -4.56 -2.35
CA LYS A 76 -15.75 -3.97 -2.38
C LYS A 76 -15.73 -2.45 -2.47
N LEU A 77 -14.84 -1.80 -1.72
CA LEU A 77 -14.68 -0.35 -1.75
C LEU A 77 -14.26 0.12 -3.16
N CYS A 78 -13.28 -0.56 -3.78
CA CYS A 78 -12.89 -0.29 -5.15
C CYS A 78 -14.07 -0.47 -6.12
N ALA A 79 -14.87 -1.53 -5.98
CA ALA A 79 -16.05 -1.75 -6.82
C ALA A 79 -17.11 -0.64 -6.64
N LEU A 80 -17.42 -0.25 -5.39
CA LEU A 80 -18.35 0.85 -5.07
C LEU A 80 -17.91 2.19 -5.68
N LEU A 81 -16.60 2.44 -5.68
CA LEU A 81 -15.99 3.65 -6.24
C LEU A 81 -15.67 3.55 -7.73
N ARG A 82 -15.96 2.40 -8.37
CA ARG A 82 -15.63 2.10 -9.78
C ARG A 82 -14.13 2.25 -10.07
N ILE A 83 -13.30 1.86 -9.12
CA ILE A 83 -11.84 1.79 -9.25
C ILE A 83 -11.48 0.39 -9.72
N SER A 84 -10.96 0.30 -10.94
CA SER A 84 -10.50 -0.96 -11.54
C SER A 84 -9.28 -0.77 -12.43
N THR A 85 -8.50 0.29 -12.20
CA THR A 85 -7.30 0.59 -13.00
C THR A 85 -6.11 0.83 -12.11
N ALA A 86 -5.00 0.14 -12.42
CA ALA A 86 -3.75 0.21 -11.66
C ALA A 86 -2.55 0.42 -12.58
N SER A 87 -1.52 1.10 -12.08
CA SER A 87 -0.20 1.10 -12.71
C SER A 87 0.64 -0.09 -12.22
N LEU A 88 1.71 -0.38 -12.95
CA LEU A 88 2.74 -1.28 -12.46
C LEU A 88 3.74 -0.55 -11.55
N ALA A 89 4.19 -1.25 -10.51
CA ALA A 89 5.25 -0.78 -9.64
C ALA A 89 6.49 -0.41 -10.47
N ASN A 90 7.13 0.71 -10.12
CA ASN A 90 8.30 1.27 -10.82
C ASN A 90 8.06 1.76 -12.27
N GLU A 91 6.80 1.88 -12.70
CA GLU A 91 6.47 2.46 -14.02
C GLU A 91 5.59 3.71 -13.93
N GLY A 92 5.01 3.99 -12.78
CA GLY A 92 4.26 5.21 -12.52
C GLY A 92 3.16 5.03 -11.48
N PHE A 93 2.33 6.04 -11.34
CA PHE A 93 1.16 6.05 -10.46
C PHE A 93 -0.12 6.32 -11.25
N VAL A 94 -1.14 5.48 -11.05
CA VAL A 94 -2.53 5.85 -11.36
C VAL A 94 -3.13 6.56 -10.14
N ILE A 95 -3.68 7.75 -10.34
CA ILE A 95 -4.34 8.56 -9.31
C ILE A 95 -5.83 8.57 -9.61
N HIS A 96 -6.64 8.10 -8.66
CA HIS A 96 -8.10 8.23 -8.68
C HIS A 96 -8.51 9.36 -7.73
N SER A 97 -9.04 10.45 -8.28
CA SER A 97 -9.58 11.57 -7.51
C SER A 97 -11.05 11.31 -7.21
N ILE A 98 -11.32 10.92 -5.97
CA ILE A 98 -12.65 10.59 -5.47
C ILE A 98 -13.18 11.75 -4.62
N ASP A 99 -14.42 12.13 -4.85
CA ASP A 99 -15.11 13.12 -4.02
C ASP A 99 -15.24 12.62 -2.57
N GLY A 100 -15.12 13.53 -1.60
CA GLY A 100 -15.13 13.18 -0.18
C GLY A 100 -16.47 12.58 0.29
N GLU A 101 -17.59 13.10 -0.20
CA GLU A 101 -18.92 12.57 0.14
C GLU A 101 -19.12 11.20 -0.49
N ALA A 102 -18.68 11.01 -1.74
CA ALA A 102 -18.72 9.71 -2.41
C ALA A 102 -17.87 8.64 -1.68
N MET A 103 -16.69 9.02 -1.16
CA MET A 103 -15.86 8.14 -0.36
C MET A 103 -16.55 7.74 0.95
N LEU A 104 -17.15 8.70 1.66
CA LEU A 104 -17.87 8.44 2.91
C LEU A 104 -19.10 7.55 2.70
N ASP A 105 -19.88 7.78 1.64
CA ASP A 105 -20.99 6.91 1.26
C ASP A 105 -20.52 5.47 1.02
N ALA A 106 -19.47 5.29 0.20
CA ALA A 106 -18.94 3.98 -0.12
C ALA A 106 -18.41 3.25 1.13
N LEU A 107 -17.73 3.95 2.05
CA LEU A 107 -17.27 3.38 3.32
C LEU A 107 -18.43 2.95 4.21
N SER A 108 -19.54 3.70 4.25
CA SER A 108 -20.72 3.33 5.04
C SER A 108 -21.43 2.07 4.53
N ARG A 109 -21.22 1.72 3.26
CA ARG A 109 -21.86 0.59 2.57
C ARG A 109 -20.97 -0.63 2.43
N VAL A 110 -19.67 -0.53 2.68
CA VAL A 110 -18.70 -1.60 2.39
C VAL A 110 -19.02 -2.92 3.13
N ASP A 111 -19.57 -2.83 4.34
CA ASP A 111 -19.94 -3.99 5.15
C ASP A 111 -21.33 -4.56 4.79
N THR A 112 -22.18 -3.79 4.10
CA THR A 112 -23.55 -4.20 3.74
C THR A 112 -23.67 -4.78 2.33
N VAL A 113 -22.71 -4.50 1.44
CA VAL A 113 -22.66 -5.07 0.09
C VAL A 113 -22.26 -6.55 0.15
N LEU A 114 -23.05 -7.42 -0.47
CA LEU A 114 -22.75 -8.85 -0.56
C LEU A 114 -21.55 -9.09 -1.48
N ALA A 115 -20.73 -10.09 -1.15
CA ALA A 115 -19.50 -10.38 -1.89
C ALA A 115 -19.75 -10.80 -3.35
N GLU A 116 -20.94 -11.30 -3.67
CA GLU A 116 -21.34 -11.72 -5.02
C GLU A 116 -21.62 -10.52 -5.95
N ASP A 117 -21.99 -9.36 -5.40
CA ASP A 117 -22.17 -8.11 -6.17
C ASP A 117 -20.83 -7.43 -6.50
N ALA A 118 -19.80 -7.73 -5.71
CA ALA A 118 -18.42 -7.31 -5.96
C ALA A 118 -17.69 -8.44 -6.71
N GLY A 119 -18.12 -8.70 -7.94
CA GLY A 119 -17.39 -9.59 -8.85
C GLY A 119 -15.91 -9.23 -8.88
N ALA A 120 -15.03 -10.21 -9.18
CA ALA A 120 -13.62 -9.94 -9.38
C ALA A 120 -13.50 -8.78 -10.37
N SER A 121 -13.13 -7.59 -9.88
CA SER A 121 -13.06 -6.41 -10.73
C SER A 121 -12.07 -6.73 -11.83
N ASP A 122 -12.49 -6.68 -13.09
CA ASP A 122 -11.58 -6.80 -14.20
C ASP A 122 -10.63 -5.60 -14.16
N TRP A 123 -9.43 -5.82 -13.62
CA TRP A 123 -8.43 -4.78 -13.50
C TRP A 123 -7.77 -4.53 -14.85
N ASP A 124 -7.74 -3.26 -15.24
CA ASP A 124 -6.94 -2.78 -16.38
C ASP A 124 -5.60 -2.25 -15.87
N PHE A 125 -4.52 -2.64 -16.53
CA PHE A 125 -3.19 -2.07 -16.27
C PHE A 125 -2.93 -0.84 -17.13
N VAL A 126 -2.17 0.12 -16.59
CA VAL A 126 -1.65 1.28 -17.33
C VAL A 126 -0.13 1.28 -17.26
N THR A 127 0.50 1.46 -18.41
CA THR A 127 1.95 1.59 -18.54
C THR A 127 2.30 2.51 -19.71
N SER A 128 3.33 3.34 -19.55
CA SER A 128 3.94 4.12 -20.64
C SER A 128 4.93 3.30 -21.47
N ARG A 129 5.28 2.07 -21.05
CA ARG A 129 6.33 1.26 -21.66
C ARG A 129 5.75 0.26 -22.65
N ALA A 130 6.09 0.44 -23.92
CA ALA A 130 5.63 -0.45 -25.00
C ALA A 130 6.01 -1.92 -24.78
N ALA A 131 7.22 -2.18 -24.27
CA ALA A 131 7.68 -3.55 -23.96
C ALA A 131 6.81 -4.21 -22.88
N THR A 132 6.57 -3.50 -21.76
CA THR A 132 5.72 -3.99 -20.67
C THR A 132 4.29 -4.20 -21.13
N ARG A 133 3.74 -3.27 -21.94
CA ARG A 133 2.41 -3.44 -22.57
C ARG A 133 2.35 -4.71 -23.42
N GLY A 134 3.37 -4.97 -24.23
CA GLY A 134 3.45 -6.19 -25.04
C GLY A 134 3.36 -7.45 -24.18
N THR A 135 4.19 -7.54 -23.14
CA THR A 135 4.18 -8.68 -22.21
C THR A 135 2.85 -8.86 -21.50
N LEU A 136 2.22 -7.78 -21.03
CA LEU A 136 0.90 -7.84 -20.39
C LEU A 136 -0.17 -8.42 -21.33
N LEU A 137 -0.18 -7.97 -22.60
CA LEU A 137 -1.12 -8.49 -23.59
C LEU A 137 -0.85 -9.96 -23.94
N GLU A 138 0.43 -10.36 -24.05
CA GLU A 138 0.82 -11.76 -24.30
C GLU A 138 0.33 -12.71 -23.22
N ILE A 139 0.32 -12.29 -21.95
CA ILE A 139 -0.20 -13.10 -20.83
C ILE A 139 -1.71 -12.97 -20.63
N GLY A 140 -2.41 -12.27 -21.54
CA GLY A 140 -3.86 -12.08 -21.50
C GLY A 140 -4.36 -11.08 -20.46
N ALA A 141 -3.47 -10.24 -19.91
CA ALA A 141 -3.88 -9.15 -19.03
C ALA A 141 -4.56 -8.03 -19.84
N ARG A 142 -5.51 -7.35 -19.21
CA ARG A 142 -6.16 -6.18 -19.80
C ARG A 142 -5.27 -4.96 -19.61
N VAL A 143 -5.06 -4.20 -20.67
CA VAL A 143 -4.30 -2.95 -20.65
C VAL A 143 -5.22 -1.84 -21.12
N SER A 144 -5.27 -0.74 -20.37
CA SER A 144 -6.09 0.41 -20.75
C SER A 144 -5.51 1.10 -21.99
N ASP A 145 -6.38 1.39 -22.96
CA ASP A 145 -6.04 2.14 -24.17
C ASP A 145 -6.29 3.65 -24.03
N LEU A 146 -6.67 4.12 -22.84
CA LEU A 146 -6.95 5.53 -22.60
C LEU A 146 -5.66 6.36 -22.65
N ASP A 147 -5.74 7.51 -23.32
CA ASP A 147 -4.65 8.48 -23.37
C ASP A 147 -4.68 9.33 -22.09
N PHE A 148 -3.88 8.91 -21.09
CA PHE A 148 -3.83 9.55 -19.77
C PHE A 148 -2.90 10.77 -19.71
N THR A 149 -2.44 11.28 -20.86
CA THR A 149 -1.56 12.46 -20.94
C THR A 149 -2.25 13.77 -20.54
N SER A 150 -3.58 13.76 -20.40
CA SER A 150 -4.36 14.89 -19.86
C SER A 150 -4.41 14.86 -18.33
N ASN A 151 -3.76 15.83 -17.67
CA ASN A 151 -3.87 16.09 -16.22
C ASN A 151 -5.27 16.60 -15.77
N LYS A 152 -6.31 16.45 -16.59
CA LYS A 152 -7.67 16.89 -16.30
C LYS A 152 -8.61 15.70 -16.42
N GLY A 153 -8.99 15.15 -15.28
CA GLY A 153 -9.94 14.05 -15.17
C GLY A 153 -9.98 13.46 -13.75
N PRO A 154 -11.02 12.69 -13.42
CA PRO A 154 -11.13 11.98 -12.15
C PRO A 154 -10.09 10.84 -12.01
N MET A 155 -9.40 10.49 -13.09
CA MET A 155 -8.29 9.55 -13.11
C MET A 155 -7.12 10.14 -13.91
N GLN A 156 -5.89 9.99 -13.40
CA GLN A 156 -4.65 10.46 -14.03
C GLN A 156 -3.56 9.38 -13.96
N TYR A 157 -2.63 9.36 -14.91
CA TYR A 157 -1.45 8.50 -14.86
C TYR A 157 -0.18 9.35 -14.92
N LEU A 158 0.67 9.22 -13.89
CA LEU A 158 1.97 9.87 -13.80
C LEU A 158 3.06 8.82 -14.01
N ALA A 159 3.65 8.79 -15.20
CA ALA A 159 4.75 7.88 -15.52
C ALA A 159 6.07 8.31 -14.83
N PHE A 160 6.98 7.35 -14.63
CA PHE A 160 8.37 7.59 -14.24
C PHE A 160 9.33 7.48 -15.42
#